data_AF-A0A356NX74-F1
#
_entry.id   AF-A0A356NX74-F1
#
_cell.length_a   1.000
_cell.length_b   1.000
_cell.length_c   1.000
_cell.angle_alpha   90.00
_cell.angle_beta   90.00
_cell.angle_gamma   90.00
#
_symmetry.space_group_name_H-M   'P 1'
#
loop_
_entity.id
_entity.type
_entity.pdbx_description
1 polymer ?
#
loop_
_entity_poly.entity_id
_entity_poly.type
_entity_poly.pdbx_seq_one_letter_code
_entity_poly.pdbx_strand_id
1 'polypeptide(L)'
;MNGLTSMNRLAFARYLTIALLTGVTTLYLAAAAMAHSPLSKSMPADGETVSSTPAELQLQFRGEAKLVKLSLSQDGTDIPLGDSHLMQIATQHVVALPALSAGSFEVRWRALSADGHVIKGNFDFTVGE
;
A
#
# COMPACT_ATOMS: atom_id res chain seq x y z
N MET A 1 49.90 -27.64 -17.11
CA MET A 1 50.28 -26.22 -16.90
C MET A 1 49.19 -25.58 -16.04
N ASN A 2 49.36 -25.62 -14.72
CA ASN A 2 48.36 -25.13 -13.76
C ASN A 2 48.65 -23.66 -13.45
N GLY A 3 47.94 -22.76 -14.12
CA GLY A 3 48.03 -21.31 -13.90
C GLY A 3 46.70 -20.74 -13.41
N LEU A 4 46.15 -21.27 -12.31
CA LEU A 4 45.12 -20.53 -11.60
C LEU A 4 45.81 -19.41 -10.80
N THR A 5 45.57 -18.20 -11.26
CA THR A 5 46.03 -16.92 -10.73
C THR A 5 45.97 -16.87 -9.19
N SER A 6 47.13 -16.67 -8.56
CA SER A 6 47.22 -16.33 -7.13
C SER A 6 46.62 -14.94 -6.94
N MET A 7 45.37 -14.88 -6.52
CA MET A 7 44.70 -13.61 -6.23
C MET A 7 45.34 -13.00 -4.99
N ASN A 8 45.86 -11.77 -5.12
CA ASN A 8 46.56 -11.09 -4.04
C ASN A 8 45.63 -10.97 -2.82
N ARG A 9 46.08 -11.38 -1.62
CA ARG A 9 45.25 -11.43 -0.40
C ARG A 9 44.59 -10.07 -0.09
N LEU A 10 45.28 -8.98 -0.44
CA LEU A 10 44.79 -7.60 -0.37
C LEU A 10 43.65 -7.30 -1.35
N ALA A 11 43.71 -7.84 -2.58
CA ALA A 11 42.63 -7.69 -3.56
C ALA A 11 41.40 -8.48 -3.14
N PHE A 12 41.59 -9.72 -2.66
CA PHE A 12 40.50 -10.55 -2.14
C PHE A 12 39.78 -9.89 -0.95
N ALA A 13 40.53 -9.34 0.01
CA ALA A 13 39.97 -8.62 1.15
C ALA A 13 39.14 -7.39 0.70
N ARG A 14 39.63 -6.62 -0.27
CA ARG A 14 38.89 -5.46 -0.82
C ARG A 14 37.58 -5.87 -1.50
N TYR A 15 37.58 -6.92 -2.30
CA TYR A 15 36.35 -7.42 -2.94
C TYR A 15 35.33 -7.91 -1.90
N LEU A 16 35.79 -8.60 -0.86
CA LEU A 16 34.92 -9.05 0.23
C LEU A 16 34.32 -7.87 1.01
N THR A 17 35.12 -6.84 1.30
CA THR A 17 34.64 -5.63 1.97
C THR A 17 33.59 -4.89 1.13
N ILE A 18 33.83 -4.71 -0.18
CA ILE A 18 32.87 -4.08 -1.09
C ILE A 18 31.57 -4.89 -1.14
N ALA A 19 31.64 -6.21 -1.31
CA ALA A 19 30.47 -7.09 -1.34
C ALA A 19 29.65 -7.02 -0.04
N LEU A 20 30.32 -6.97 1.12
CA LEU A 20 29.66 -6.82 2.42
C LEU A 20 28.95 -5.47 2.55
N LEU A 21 29.61 -4.37 2.18
CA LEU A 21 29.02 -3.02 2.18
C LEU A 21 27.80 -2.92 1.27
N THR A 22 27.87 -3.50 0.07
CA THR A 22 26.73 -3.55 -0.85
C THR A 22 25.60 -4.37 -0.26
N GLY A 23 25.88 -5.56 0.29
CA GLY A 23 24.86 -6.41 0.92
C GLY A 23 24.15 -5.73 2.09
N VAL A 24 24.91 -5.07 2.98
CA VAL A 24 24.34 -4.32 4.13
C VAL A 24 23.47 -3.17 3.64
N THR A 25 23.90 -2.45 2.59
CA THR A 25 23.14 -1.33 2.03
C THR A 25 21.83 -1.82 1.41
N THR A 26 21.85 -2.89 0.62
CA THR A 26 20.64 -3.48 0.01
C THR A 26 19.63 -3.94 1.07
N LEU A 27 20.10 -4.60 2.13
CA LEU A 27 19.23 -5.03 3.24
C LEU A 27 18.61 -3.83 3.97
N TYR A 28 19.36 -2.75 4.15
CA TYR A 28 18.87 -1.55 4.80
C TYR A 28 17.79 -0.83 3.98
N LEU A 29 17.96 -0.73 2.65
CA LEU A 29 16.94 -0.15 1.77
C LEU A 29 15.65 -1.01 1.71
N ALA A 30 15.77 -2.33 1.73
CA ALA A 30 14.62 -3.22 1.75
C ALA A 30 13.79 -3.06 3.04
N ALA A 31 14.43 -2.88 4.20
CA ALA A 31 13.74 -2.64 5.47
C ALA A 31 13.04 -1.28 5.52
N ALA A 32 13.64 -0.23 4.93
CA ALA A 32 13.03 1.09 4.84
C ALA A 32 11.75 1.12 3.99
N ALA A 33 11.61 0.20 3.03
CA ALA A 33 10.40 0.03 2.24
C ALA A 33 9.24 -0.61 3.03
N MET A 34 9.50 -1.16 4.23
CA MET A 34 8.47 -1.73 5.12
C MET A 34 7.92 -0.69 6.12
N ALA A 35 7.72 0.55 5.68
CA ALA A 35 6.93 1.49 6.46
C ALA A 35 5.51 0.90 6.59
N HIS A 36 5.09 0.62 7.83
CA HIS A 36 3.76 0.06 8.08
C HIS A 36 2.69 1.01 7.53
N SER A 37 1.76 0.50 6.72
CA SER A 37 0.66 1.31 6.19
C SER A 37 -0.13 1.96 7.34
N PRO A 38 -0.69 3.17 7.20
CA PRO A 38 -1.63 3.70 8.20
C PRO A 38 -2.94 2.89 8.23
N LEU A 39 -3.31 2.27 7.10
CA LEU A 39 -4.46 1.39 6.95
C LEU A 39 -4.05 -0.04 7.34
N SER A 40 -4.75 -0.63 8.30
CA SER A 40 -4.50 -2.02 8.74
C SER A 40 -5.28 -3.04 7.93
N LYS A 41 -6.49 -2.70 7.47
CA LYS A 41 -7.34 -3.58 6.69
C LYS A 41 -8.32 -2.79 5.82
N SER A 42 -8.71 -3.37 4.69
CA SER A 42 -9.84 -2.93 3.89
C SER A 42 -10.82 -4.08 3.66
N MET A 43 -12.06 -3.74 3.32
CA MET A 43 -13.05 -4.68 2.77
C MET A 43 -13.73 -4.00 1.57
N PRO A 44 -13.59 -4.50 0.33
CA PRO A 44 -12.71 -5.61 -0.08
C PRO A 44 -11.24 -5.39 0.31
N ALA A 45 -10.52 -6.48 0.52
CA ALA A 45 -9.08 -6.44 0.79
C ALA A 45 -8.29 -5.97 -0.44
N ASP A 46 -7.11 -5.40 -0.22
CA ASP A 46 -6.21 -5.00 -1.29
C ASP A 46 -5.84 -6.20 -2.19
N GLY A 47 -6.10 -6.08 -3.49
CA GLY A 47 -5.96 -7.12 -4.50
C GLY A 47 -7.07 -8.18 -4.51
N GLU A 48 -8.12 -8.05 -3.69
CA GLU A 48 -9.20 -9.03 -3.64
C GLU A 48 -10.04 -9.03 -4.91
N THR A 49 -10.43 -10.22 -5.37
CA THR A 49 -11.49 -10.39 -6.38
C THR A 49 -12.77 -10.84 -5.69
N VAL A 50 -13.81 -10.01 -5.75
CA VAL A 50 -15.14 -10.32 -5.22
C VAL A 50 -16.05 -10.84 -6.32
N SER A 51 -16.96 -11.76 -6.00
CA SER A 51 -17.88 -12.37 -6.98
C SER A 51 -19.03 -11.47 -7.43
N SER A 52 -19.26 -10.36 -6.73
CA SER A 52 -20.33 -9.40 -7.03
C SER A 52 -20.00 -8.05 -6.40
N THR A 53 -20.74 -7.01 -6.79
CA THR A 53 -20.59 -5.68 -6.18
C THR A 53 -20.76 -5.75 -4.66
N PRO A 54 -19.76 -5.32 -3.87
CA PRO A 54 -19.91 -5.20 -2.42
C PRO A 54 -20.91 -4.08 -2.09
N ALA A 55 -21.72 -4.26 -1.05
CA ALA A 55 -22.64 -3.20 -0.61
C ALA A 55 -21.90 -2.00 -0.01
N GLU A 56 -20.71 -2.23 0.54
CA GLU A 56 -19.93 -1.24 1.24
C GLU A 56 -18.42 -1.46 1.08
N LEU A 57 -17.70 -0.35 1.18
CA LEU A 57 -16.27 -0.28 1.32
C LEU A 57 -15.93 0.03 2.77
N GLN A 58 -15.06 -0.76 3.39
CA GLN A 58 -14.58 -0.51 4.74
C GLN A 58 -13.09 -0.17 4.74
N LEU A 59 -12.71 0.88 5.47
CA LEU A 59 -11.33 1.27 5.72
C LEU A 59 -11.06 1.21 7.22
N GLN A 60 -10.21 0.26 7.64
CA GLN A 60 -9.74 0.15 9.01
C GLN A 60 -8.34 0.75 9.14
N PHE A 61 -8.22 1.81 9.92
CA PHE A 61 -6.96 2.43 10.28
C PHE A 61 -6.38 1.80 11.55
N ARG A 62 -5.06 1.88 11.71
CA ARG A 62 -4.35 1.43 12.93
C ARG A 62 -4.62 2.31 14.15
N GLY A 63 -5.14 3.52 13.95
CA GLY A 63 -5.56 4.45 14.99
C GLY A 63 -6.69 5.35 14.48
N GLU A 64 -7.21 6.24 15.32
CA GLU A 64 -8.24 7.18 14.89
C GLU A 64 -7.72 8.06 13.76
N ALA A 65 -8.53 8.18 12.72
CA ALA A 65 -8.25 9.00 11.56
C ALA A 65 -9.50 9.75 11.12
N LYS A 66 -9.32 11.03 10.79
CA LYS A 66 -10.35 11.84 10.13
C LYS A 66 -10.28 11.61 8.63
N LEU A 67 -11.22 10.88 8.04
CA LEU A 67 -11.22 10.64 6.59
C LEU A 67 -11.59 11.93 5.86
N VAL A 68 -10.63 12.51 5.11
CA VAL A 68 -10.83 13.82 4.46
C VAL A 68 -11.11 13.73 2.97
N LYS A 69 -10.69 12.63 2.32
CA LYS A 69 -10.98 12.36 0.91
C LYS A 69 -11.01 10.86 0.68
N LEU A 70 -11.96 10.42 -0.11
CA LEU A 70 -12.04 9.06 -0.65
C LEU A 70 -12.48 9.15 -2.11
N SER A 71 -11.85 8.40 -2.99
CA SER A 71 -12.26 8.26 -4.39
C SER A 71 -12.22 6.80 -4.79
N LEU A 72 -13.24 6.38 -5.54
CA LEU A 72 -13.29 5.11 -6.24
C LEU A 72 -13.18 5.42 -7.73
N SER A 73 -12.34 4.70 -8.47
CA SER A 73 -12.25 4.84 -9.92
C SER A 73 -12.14 3.49 -10.61
N GLN A 74 -12.75 3.38 -11.80
CA GLN A 74 -12.57 2.26 -12.71
C GLN A 74 -11.87 2.77 -13.97
N ASP A 75 -10.75 2.16 -14.35
CA ASP A 75 -9.97 2.53 -15.54
C ASP A 75 -9.67 4.04 -15.64
N GLY A 76 -9.39 4.68 -14.49
CA GLY A 76 -9.10 6.11 -14.38
C GLY A 76 -10.34 7.03 -14.44
N THR A 77 -11.54 6.47 -14.56
CA THR A 77 -12.80 7.22 -14.48
C THR A 77 -13.34 7.18 -13.05
N ASP A 78 -13.53 8.35 -12.44
CA ASP A 78 -14.05 8.47 -11.08
C ASP A 78 -15.52 8.02 -11.01
N ILE A 79 -15.82 7.21 -10.01
CA ILE A 79 -17.17 6.76 -9.65
C ILE A 79 -17.64 7.59 -8.46
N PRO A 80 -18.77 8.33 -8.59
CA PRO A 80 -19.26 9.17 -7.51
C PRO A 80 -19.60 8.37 -6.26
N LEU A 81 -19.08 8.82 -5.12
CA LEU A 81 -19.47 8.38 -3.78
C LEU A 81 -20.16 9.55 -3.08
N GLY A 82 -21.15 9.27 -2.22
CA GLY A 82 -21.76 10.32 -1.40
C GLY A 82 -20.82 10.78 -0.28
N ASP A 83 -20.88 12.04 0.15
CA ASP A 83 -19.88 12.63 1.06
C ASP A 83 -20.13 12.38 2.56
N SER A 84 -21.20 11.68 2.94
CA SER A 84 -21.61 11.52 4.34
C SER A 84 -20.57 10.85 5.22
N HIS A 85 -19.68 10.03 4.65
CA HIS A 85 -18.60 9.33 5.33
C HIS A 85 -17.37 10.21 5.59
N LEU A 86 -17.28 11.39 4.95
CA LEU A 86 -16.15 12.29 5.09
C LEU A 86 -16.23 13.11 6.38
N MET A 87 -15.08 13.62 6.80
CA MET A 87 -14.88 14.43 8.01
C MET A 87 -15.22 13.74 9.34
N GLN A 88 -15.62 12.47 9.32
CA GLN A 88 -15.80 11.67 10.52
C GLN A 88 -14.44 11.26 11.09
N ILE A 89 -14.35 11.16 12.41
CA ILE A 89 -13.18 10.62 13.13
C ILE A 89 -13.56 9.23 13.60
N ALA A 90 -12.87 8.22 13.11
CA ALA A 90 -13.07 6.84 13.51
C ALA A 90 -11.83 6.01 13.21
N THR A 91 -11.71 4.86 13.86
CA THR A 91 -10.75 3.82 13.47
C THR A 91 -11.25 3.03 12.26
N GLN A 92 -12.56 2.88 12.11
CA GLN A 92 -13.21 2.22 10.97
C GLN A 92 -14.14 3.19 10.25
N HIS A 93 -13.99 3.30 8.93
CA HIS A 93 -14.89 4.05 8.06
C HIS A 93 -15.65 3.08 7.17
N VAL A 94 -16.96 3.25 7.06
CA VAL A 94 -17.85 2.43 6.22
C VAL A 94 -18.52 3.33 5.20
N VAL A 95 -18.41 2.96 3.93
CA VAL A 95 -18.87 3.77 2.81
C VAL A 95 -19.74 2.92 1.90
N ALA A 96 -21.01 3.31 1.74
CA ALA A 96 -21.91 2.64 0.82
C ALA A 96 -21.38 2.74 -0.62
N LEU A 97 -21.38 1.61 -1.33
CA LEU A 97 -20.98 1.55 -2.74
C LEU A 97 -22.22 1.55 -3.64
N PRO A 98 -22.18 2.23 -4.81
CA PRO A 98 -23.19 2.05 -5.85
C PRO A 98 -23.06 0.67 -6.49
N ALA A 99 -23.99 0.32 -7.38
CA ALA A 99 -23.82 -0.83 -8.26
C ALA A 99 -22.56 -0.64 -9.12
N LEU A 100 -21.71 -1.65 -9.19
CA LEU A 100 -20.44 -1.63 -9.93
C LEU A 100 -20.49 -2.70 -11.02
N SER A 101 -20.08 -2.34 -12.23
CA SER A 101 -19.81 -3.32 -13.29
C SER A 101 -18.61 -4.21 -12.92
N ALA A 102 -18.49 -5.36 -13.58
CA ALA A 102 -17.26 -6.15 -13.51
C ALA A 102 -16.06 -5.31 -13.99
N GLY A 103 -14.91 -5.53 -13.37
CA GLY A 103 -13.68 -4.78 -13.64
C GLY A 103 -12.83 -4.50 -12.42
N SER A 104 -11.71 -3.80 -12.64
CA SER A 104 -10.77 -3.41 -11.59
C SER A 104 -11.04 -1.99 -11.10
N PHE A 105 -10.94 -1.81 -9.79
CA PHE A 105 -11.25 -0.59 -9.10
C PHE A 105 -10.07 -0.15 -8.25
N GLU A 106 -9.69 1.12 -8.38
CA GLU A 106 -8.71 1.76 -7.50
C GLU A 106 -9.45 2.59 -6.45
N VAL A 107 -9.10 2.36 -5.18
CA VAL A 107 -9.53 3.18 -4.05
C VAL A 107 -8.37 4.05 -3.63
N ARG A 108 -8.55 5.37 -3.62
CA ARG A 108 -7.58 6.31 -3.02
C ARG A 108 -8.19 7.03 -1.85
N TRP A 109 -7.42 7.17 -0.78
CA TRP A 109 -7.86 7.85 0.43
C TRP A 109 -6.82 8.84 0.95
N ARG A 110 -7.32 9.85 1.67
CA ARG A 110 -6.51 10.78 2.47
C ARG A 110 -7.22 11.01 3.80
N ALA A 111 -6.46 11.00 4.87
CA ALA A 111 -6.97 11.23 6.21
C ALA A 111 -6.00 12.10 7.03
N LEU A 112 -6.48 12.64 8.15
CA LEU A 112 -5.66 13.22 9.20
C LEU A 112 -5.59 12.21 10.35
N SER A 113 -4.40 11.80 10.78
CA SER A 113 -4.23 11.00 12.00
C SER A 113 -4.54 11.83 13.25
N ALA A 114 -4.71 11.16 14.39
CA ALA A 114 -4.99 11.81 15.68
C ALA A 114 -3.95 12.89 16.09
N ASP A 115 -2.69 12.77 15.63
CA ASP A 115 -1.62 13.73 15.86
C ASP A 115 -1.58 14.89 14.83
N GLY A 116 -2.54 14.93 13.90
CA GLY A 116 -2.69 16.00 12.91
C GLY A 116 -1.87 15.82 11.62
N HIS A 117 -1.13 14.72 11.47
CA HIS A 117 -0.41 14.45 10.22
C HIS A 117 -1.35 14.01 9.09
N VAL A 118 -1.07 14.48 7.87
CA VAL A 118 -1.75 13.99 6.67
C VAL A 118 -1.20 12.62 6.30
N ILE A 119 -2.07 11.62 6.34
CA ILE A 119 -1.82 10.26 5.86
C ILE A 119 -2.61 10.01 4.57
N LYS A 120 -2.07 9.19 3.68
CA LYS A 120 -2.69 8.83 2.40
C LYS A 120 -2.29 7.43 2.00
N GLY A 121 -3.10 6.83 1.13
CA GLY A 121 -2.81 5.53 0.54
C GLY A 121 -3.80 5.20 -0.55
N ASN A 122 -3.60 4.02 -1.12
CA ASN A 122 -4.49 3.41 -2.09
C ASN A 122 -4.52 1.90 -1.87
N PHE A 123 -5.48 1.25 -2.49
CA PHE A 123 -5.56 -0.19 -2.68
C PHE A 123 -6.48 -0.49 -3.86
N ASP A 124 -6.37 -1.69 -4.40
CA ASP A 124 -7.16 -2.12 -5.56
C ASP A 124 -8.08 -3.28 -5.19
N PHE A 125 -9.20 -3.43 -5.89
CA PHE A 125 -10.00 -4.66 -5.86
C PHE A 125 -10.65 -4.91 -7.23
N THR A 126 -11.10 -6.14 -7.47
CA THR A 126 -11.74 -6.52 -8.73
C THR A 126 -13.14 -7.07 -8.46
N VAL A 127 -14.13 -6.63 -9.21
CA VAL A 127 -15.45 -7.26 -9.26
C VAL A 127 -15.44 -8.25 -10.42
N GLY A 128 -15.64 -9.52 -10.12
CA GLY A 128 -15.76 -10.59 -11.11
C GLY A 128 -17.05 -10.47 -11.93
N GLU A 129 -17.04 -11.13 -13.09
CA GLU A 129 -18.24 -11.29 -13.94
C GLU A 129 -19.29 -12.23 -13.32
#